data_AF-A0A198A6Y0-F1
#
_entry.id   AF-A0A198A6Y0-F1
#
_cell.length_a   1.000
_cell.length_b   1.000
_cell.length_c   1.000
_cell.angle_alpha   90.00
_cell.angle_beta   90.00
_cell.angle_gamma   90.00
#
_symmetry.space_group_name_H-M   'P 1'
#
loop_
_entity.id
_entity.type
_entity.pdbx_description
1 polymer ?
#
loop_
_entity_poly.entity_id
_entity_poly.type
_entity_poly.pdbx_seq_one_letter_code
_entity_poly.pdbx_strand_id
1 'polypeptide(L)' 'MNSVDKIKFLIFYGKALETTCYGYLELNQDGHMIALYNSFGEEIDMLGGHEFVRIRALGRFDDEDRDNFYSLLESDGVG' A
#
# COMPACT_ATOMS: atom_id res chain seq x y z
N MET A 1 -5.58 4.15 15.57
CA MET A 1 -4.78 4.92 14.61
C MET A 1 -4.94 4.28 13.25
N ASN A 2 -5.10 5.06 12.18
CA ASN A 2 -5.03 4.49 10.84
C ASN A 2 -3.56 4.17 10.54
N SER A 3 -3.29 3.18 9.70
CA SER A 3 -1.92 2.86 9.30
C SER A 3 -1.83 2.60 7.81
N VAL A 4 -0.71 3.01 7.22
CA VAL A 4 -0.41 2.84 5.80
C VAL A 4 0.70 1.80 5.66
N ASP A 5 0.34 0.59 5.23
CA ASP A 5 1.32 -0.47 4.98
C ASP A 5 1.87 -0.35 3.57
N LYS A 6 3.19 -0.26 3.38
CA LYS A 6 3.80 -0.51 2.07
C LYS A 6 3.70 -2.00 1.79
N ILE A 7 2.98 -2.37 0.74
CA ILE A 7 2.71 -3.76 0.42
C ILE A 7 3.14 -4.13 -1.00
N LYS A 8 3.45 -5.41 -1.16
CA LYS A 8 3.48 -6.09 -2.45
C LYS A 8 2.17 -6.84 -2.62
N PHE A 9 1.51 -6.69 -3.77
CA PHE A 9 0.21 -7.30 -4.04
C PHE A 9 0.06 -7.71 -5.49
N LEU A 10 -0.92 -8.55 -5.76
CA LEU A 10 -1.37 -8.89 -7.11
C LEU A 10 -2.75 -8.28 -7.33
N ILE A 11 -2.98 -7.74 -8.52
CA ILE A 11 -4.30 -7.30 -8.98
C ILE A 11 -4.77 -8.31 -10.03
N PHE A 12 -6.04 -8.71 -9.95
CA PHE A 12 -6.71 -9.54 -10.92
C PHE A 12 -7.80 -8.72 -11.61
N TYR A 13 -7.89 -8.85 -12.94
CA TYR A 13 -8.95 -8.22 -13.72
C TYR A 13 -9.68 -9.26 -14.56
N GLY A 14 -10.84 -9.72 -14.09
CA GLY A 14 -11.79 -10.55 -14.85
C GLY A 14 -11.32 -11.95 -15.26
N LYS A 15 -10.18 -12.09 -15.95
CA LYS A 15 -9.50 -13.33 -16.33
C LYS A 15 -8.00 -13.08 -16.54
N ALA A 16 -7.21 -13.38 -15.51
CA ALA A 16 -5.78 -13.72 -15.57
C ALA A 16 -4.83 -12.70 -16.23
N LEU A 17 -4.66 -11.55 -15.61
CA LEU A 17 -3.41 -10.77 -15.70
C LEU A 17 -2.92 -10.56 -14.28
N GLU A 18 -1.96 -11.38 -13.84
CA GLU A 18 -1.28 -11.28 -12.55
C GLU A 18 -0.18 -10.21 -12.63
N THR A 19 -0.56 -8.94 -12.51
CA THR A 19 0.45 -7.89 -12.39
C THR A 19 0.90 -7.82 -10.94
N THR A 20 2.16 -8.13 -10.69
CA THR A 20 2.80 -7.88 -9.39
C THR A 20 2.98 -6.38 -9.22
N CYS A 21 2.25 -5.81 -8.27
CA CYS A 21 2.25 -4.40 -7.94
C CYS A 21 2.93 -4.15 -6.59
N TYR A 22 3.48 -2.95 -6.45
CA TYR A 22 3.95 -2.39 -5.20
C TYR A 22 3.18 -1.11 -4.95
N GLY A 23 2.85 -0.85 -3.68
CA GLY A 23 2.05 0.31 -3.34
C GLY A 23 1.77 0.38 -1.85
N TYR A 24 0.72 1.11 -1.49
CA TYR A 24 0.39 1.44 -0.11
C TYR A 24 -1.04 1.03 0.19
N LEU A 25 -1.24 0.35 1.32
CA LEU A 25 -2.54 -0.09 1.80
C LEU A 25 -2.90 0.71 3.03
N GLU A 26 -3.95 1.52 2.93
CA GLU A 26 -4.47 2.24 4.07
C GLU A 26 -5.48 1.37 4.82
N LEU A 27 -5.24 1.21 6.11
CA LEU A 27 -6.06 0.45 7.04
C LEU A 27 -6.66 1.39 8.07
N ASN A 28 -7.93 1.16 8.40
CA ASN A 28 -8.58 1.80 9.54
C ASN A 28 -8.08 1.19 10.85
N GLN A 29 -8.58 1.72 11.97
CA GLN A 29 -8.19 1.28 13.31
C GLN A 29 -8.55 -0.19 13.61
N ASP A 30 -9.57 -0.72 12.93
CA ASP A 30 -10.01 -2.12 13.04
C ASP A 30 -9.23 -3.06 12.10
N GLY A 31 -8.28 -2.54 11.32
CA GLY A 31 -7.52 -3.29 10.33
C GLY A 31 -8.28 -3.56 9.03
N HIS A 32 -9.41 -2.89 8.79
CA HIS A 32 -10.12 -2.94 7.52
C HIS A 32 -9.48 -2.00 6.51
N MET A 33 -9.36 -2.48 5.27
CA MET A 33 -8.90 -1.68 4.15
C MET A 33 -9.85 -0.50 3.90
N ILE A 34 -9.29 0.70 3.87
CA ILE A 34 -9.98 1.93 3.44
C ILE A 34 -9.67 2.17 1.96
N ALA A 35 -8.38 2.13 1.60
CA ALA A 35 -7.90 2.45 0.27
C ALA A 35 -6.64 1.65 -0.09
N LEU A 36 -6.41 1.49 -1.38
CA LEU A 36 -5.22 0.86 -1.95
C LEU A 36 -4.63 1.81 -2.98
N TYR A 37 -3.35 2.14 -2.83
CA TYR A 37 -2.62 3.05 -3.71
C TYR A 37 -1.54 2.29 -4.47
N ASN A 38 -1.30 2.68 -5.72
CA ASN A 38 -0.17 2.19 -6.49
C ASN A 38 1.15 2.86 -6.04
N SER A 39 2.27 2.50 -6.67
CA SER A 39 3.59 3.08 -6.36
C SER A 39 3.71 4.58 -6.65
N PHE A 40 2.78 5.14 -7.43
CA PHE A 40 2.71 6.56 -7.76
C PHE A 40 1.80 7.34 -6.80
N GLY A 41 1.16 6.67 -5.84
CA GLY A 41 0.20 7.29 -4.91
C GLY A 41 -1.20 7.46 -5.49
N GLU A 42 -1.49 6.87 -6.66
CA GLU A 42 -2.82 6.90 -7.25
C GLU A 42 -3.67 5.80 -6.61
N GLU A 43 -4.89 6.14 -6.20
CA GLU A 43 -5.84 5.19 -5.65
C GLU A 43 -6.30 4.20 -6.72
N ILE A 44 -6.23 2.92 -6.41
CA ILE A 44 -6.69 1.83 -7.26
C ILE A 44 -8.16 1.60 -6.93
N ASP A 45 -9.02 1.88 -7.90
CA ASP A 45 -10.45 1.63 -7.77
C ASP A 45 -10.72 0.12 -7.64
N MET A 46 -11.12 -0.29 -6.44
CA MET A 46 -11.45 -1.68 -6.11
C MET A 46 -12.90 -2.05 -6.49
N LEU A 47 -13.77 -1.07 -6.79
CA LEU A 47 -15.17 -1.27 -7.13
C LEU A 47 -15.38 -1.62 -8.61
N GLY A 48 -14.36 -1.43 -9.46
CA GLY A 48 -14.37 -1.74 -10.90
C GLY A 48 -14.24 -3.23 -11.27
N GLY A 49 -14.37 -4.15 -10.30
CA GLY A 49 -14.14 -5.59 -10.52
C GLY A 49 -12.67 -6.02 -10.41
N HIS A 50 -11.84 -5.17 -9.78
CA HIS A 50 -10.46 -5.48 -9.44
C HIS A 50 -10.44 -6.29 -8.13
N GLU A 51 -9.94 -7.52 -8.18
CA GLU A 51 -9.63 -8.27 -6.97
C GLU A 51 -8.15 -8.07 -6.65
N PHE A 52 -7.81 -7.91 -5.36
CA PHE A 52 -6.41 -7.85 -4.94
C PHE A 52 -6.07 -8.93 -3.93
N VAL A 53 -4.83 -9.41 -4.00
CA VAL A 53 -4.26 -10.29 -2.99
C VAL A 53 -2.98 -9.63 -2.47
N ARG A 54 -2.97 -9.30 -1.18
CA ARG A 54 -1.75 -8.89 -0.46
C ARG A 54 -0.79 -10.07 -0.39
N ILE A 55 0.38 -9.95 -1.03
CA ILE A 55 1.44 -10.97 -0.94
C ILE A 55 2.20 -10.82 0.37
N ARG A 56 2.67 -9.60 0.67
CA ARG A 56 3.51 -9.32 1.85
C ARG A 56 3.53 -7.82 2.16
N ALA A 57 3.59 -7.45 3.44
CA ALA A 57 3.99 -6.10 3.84
C ALA A 57 5.51 -5.95 3.82
N LEU A 58 5.96 -4.88 3.20
CA LEU A 58 7.36 -4.47 3.09
C LEU A 58 7.74 -3.46 4.17
N GLY A 59 6.76 -2.74 4.71
CA GLY A 59 6.92 -1.80 5.81
C GLY A 59 5.55 -1.32 6.27
N ARG A 60 5.47 -0.85 7.51
CA ARG A 60 4.28 -0.20 8.07
C ARG A 60 4.67 1.25 8.35
N PHE A 61 3.85 2.17 7.90
CA PHE A 61 3.93 3.59 8.22
C PHE A 61 2.72 3.91 9.08
N ASP A 62 2.95 4.26 10.33
CA ASP A 62 1.92 4.84 11.18
C ASP A 62 2.05 6.38 11.24
N ASP A 63 1.14 7.04 11.96
CA ASP A 63 1.17 8.50 12.11
C ASP A 63 2.48 8.99 12.78
N GLU A 64 3.18 8.14 13.55
CA GLU A 64 4.47 8.44 14.17
C GLU A 64 5.61 8.39 13.14
N ASP A 65 5.53 7.47 12.18
CA ASP A 65 6.44 7.39 11.02
C ASP A 65 6.24 8.56 10.03
N ARG A 66 5.00 9.08 9.90
CA ARG A 66 4.71 10.26 9.06
C ARG A 66 5.46 11.49 9.58
N ASP A 67 5.49 11.67 10.89
CA ASP A 67 6.20 12.80 11.51
C ASP A 67 7.72 12.66 11.38
N ASN A 68 8.23 11.45 11.11
CA ASN A 68 9.64 11.14 10.88
C ASN A 68 9.99 10.82 9.41
N PHE A 69 9.09 11.12 8.48
CA PHE A 69 9.21 10.72 7.06
C PHE A 69 10.54 11.16 6.41
N TYR A 70 11.02 12.36 6.73
CA TYR A 70 12.31 12.85 6.23
C TYR A 70 13.52 12.15 6.82
N SER A 71 13.46 11.71 8.08
CA SER A 71 14.53 10.96 8.75
C SER A 71 14.63 9.51 8.28
N LEU A 72 13.50 8.92 7.86
CA LEU A 72 13.47 7.60 7.24
C LEU A 72 14.07 7.61 5.82
N LEU A 73 13.87 8.69 5.06
CA LEU A 73 14.45 8.87 3.72
C LEU A 73 15.99 8.90 3.72
N GLU A 74 16.60 9.58 4.69
CA GLU A 74 18.06 9.62 4.83
C GLU A 74 18.64 8.25 5.23
N SER A 75 17.91 7.44 6.00
CA SER A 75 18.37 6.11 6.42
C SER A 75 18.23 5.05 5.31
N ASP A 76 17.25 5.19 4.42
CA ASP A 76 17.03 4.28 3.28
C ASP A 76 17.96 4.59 2.08
N GLY A 77 18.87 5.56 2.22
CA GLY A 77 19.90 5.85 1.21
C GLY A 77 19.37 6.52 -0.05
N VAL A 78 18.21 7.17 0.03
CA VAL A 78 17.65 8.01 -1.04
C VAL A 78 18.12 9.45 -0.79
N GLY A 79 19.43 9.67 -0.96
CA GLY A 79 20.09 10.98 -0.94
C GLY A 79 20.80 11.25 -2.27
#